data_AF-A0A9R1MDS1-F1
#
_entry.id   AF-A0A9R1MDS1-F1
#
_cell.length_a   1.000
_cell.length_b   1.000
_cell.length_c   1.000
_cell.angle_alpha   90.00
_cell.angle_beta   90.00
_cell.angle_gamma   90.00
#
_symmetry.space_group_name_H-M   'P 1'
#
loop_
_entity.id
_entity.type
_entity.pdbx_description
1 polymer ?
#
loop_
_entity_poly.entity_id
_entity_poly.type
_entity_poly.pdbx_seq_one_letter_code
_entity_poly.pdbx_strand_id
1 'polypeptide(L)'
;MGLLFVPICNHLSSSLTLLGFSGNQEMERFTKEQEDALHLLVYLQKLKFIDFSKLQSFPAGLQKLTNLKELSVYSCPVVRSLPEDGLPKSLQELNVKYCGNSELKQQCEGLVGIIPNIRL
;
A
#
# COMPACT_ATOMS: atom_id res chain seq x y z
N MET A 1 9.71 -4.55 -16.00
CA MET A 1 8.55 -3.69 -16.33
C MET A 1 8.08 -3.04 -15.04
N GLY A 2 8.15 -1.72 -14.92
CA GLY A 2 7.69 -1.00 -13.74
C GLY A 2 6.16 -0.98 -13.65
N LEU A 3 5.60 -1.00 -12.44
CA LEU A 3 4.15 -0.96 -12.21
C LEU A 3 3.54 0.44 -12.33
N LEU A 4 4.37 1.48 -12.17
CA LEU A 4 3.97 2.88 -12.19
C LEU A 4 4.93 3.71 -13.02
N PHE A 5 4.39 4.68 -13.74
CA PHE A 5 5.14 5.61 -14.58
C PHE A 5 4.68 7.04 -14.29
N VAL A 6 5.64 7.93 -14.01
CA VAL A 6 5.39 9.33 -13.65
C VAL A 6 4.46 10.06 -14.63
N PRO A 7 4.61 9.97 -15.97
CA PRO A 7 3.72 10.67 -16.89
C PRO A 7 2.25 10.27 -16.74
N ILE A 8 1.99 8.97 -16.53
CA ILE A 8 0.64 8.44 -16.34
C ILE A 8 0.07 8.91 -15.00
N CYS A 9 0.86 8.82 -13.93
CA CYS A 9 0.43 9.29 -12.61
C CYS A 9 0.15 10.80 -12.58
N ASN A 10 0.94 11.61 -13.27
CA ASN A 10 0.66 13.05 -13.42
C ASN A 10 -0.68 13.29 -14.11
N HIS A 11 -0.97 12.55 -15.19
CA HIS A 11 -2.23 12.69 -15.91
C HIS A 11 -3.44 12.28 -15.06
N LEU A 12 -3.28 11.24 -14.25
CA LEU A 12 -4.35 10.68 -13.40
C LEU A 12 -4.43 11.33 -12.01
N SER A 13 -3.47 12.20 -11.67
CA SER A 13 -3.26 12.75 -10.32
C SER A 13 -4.52 13.38 -9.71
N SER A 14 -5.33 14.05 -10.53
CA SER A 14 -6.52 14.80 -10.11
C SER A 14 -7.83 14.00 -10.10
N SER A 15 -7.82 12.75 -10.56
CA SER A 15 -9.06 11.97 -10.76
C SER A 15 -9.01 10.55 -10.20
N LEU A 16 -7.82 9.96 -10.07
CA LEU A 16 -7.69 8.57 -9.65
C LEU A 16 -7.95 8.42 -8.15
N THR A 17 -9.05 7.74 -7.82
CA THR A 17 -9.46 7.47 -6.43
C THR A 17 -9.21 6.02 -6.02
N LEU A 18 -9.02 5.12 -6.97
CA LEU A 18 -8.73 3.70 -6.74
C LEU A 18 -7.59 3.26 -7.63
N LEU A 19 -6.58 2.64 -7.02
CA LEU A 19 -5.44 2.03 -7.70
C LEU A 19 -5.23 0.63 -7.13
N GLY A 20 -5.23 -0.36 -8.00
CA GLY A 20 -4.99 -1.75 -7.65
C GLY A 20 -3.87 -2.33 -8.48
N PHE A 21 -2.96 -3.05 -7.83
CA PHE A 21 -1.95 -3.87 -8.46
C PHE A 21 -2.31 -5.34 -8.23
N SER A 22 -2.27 -6.12 -9.30
CA SER A 22 -2.44 -7.57 -9.26
C SER A 22 -1.13 -8.24 -9.64
N GLY A 23 -0.85 -9.37 -8.98
CA GLY A 23 0.46 -10.00 -8.81
C GLY A 23 1.46 -9.90 -9.96
N ASN A 24 2.63 -9.35 -9.64
CA ASN A 24 3.90 -9.61 -10.32
C ASN A 24 4.75 -10.52 -9.41
N GLN A 25 4.99 -11.76 -9.85
CA GLN A 25 5.67 -12.79 -9.06
C GLN A 25 7.15 -12.49 -8.78
N GLU A 26 7.76 -11.56 -9.51
CA GLU A 26 9.17 -11.21 -9.37
C GLU A 26 9.40 -9.92 -8.56
N MET A 27 8.34 -9.18 -8.25
CA MET A 27 8.50 -7.89 -7.59
C MET A 27 8.71 -8.06 -6.09
N GLU A 28 9.89 -7.69 -5.63
CA GLU A 28 10.26 -7.72 -4.20
C GLU A 28 10.00 -6.40 -3.48
N ARG A 29 10.17 -5.27 -4.16
CA ARG A 29 10.09 -3.92 -3.58
C ARG A 29 9.73 -2.89 -4.66
N PHE A 30 9.23 -1.74 -4.22
CA PHE A 30 9.06 -0.58 -5.09
C PHE A 30 10.41 0.10 -5.35
N THR A 31 10.61 0.61 -6.57
CA THR A 31 11.73 1.51 -6.84
C THR A 31 11.38 2.93 -6.42
N LYS A 32 12.39 3.76 -6.20
CA LYS A 32 12.20 5.18 -5.84
C LYS A 32 11.32 5.91 -6.85
N GLU A 33 11.50 5.63 -8.14
CA GLU A 33 10.70 6.22 -9.22
C GLU A 33 9.23 5.80 -9.16
N GLN A 34 8.94 4.56 -8.76
CA GLN A 34 7.57 4.09 -8.60
C GLN A 34 6.90 4.72 -7.38
N GLU A 35 7.64 4.90 -6.30
CA GLU A 35 7.16 5.59 -5.10
C GLU A 35 6.87 7.07 -5.40
N ASP A 36 7.80 7.76 -6.07
CA ASP A 36 7.62 9.16 -6.46
C ASP A 36 6.42 9.29 -7.41
N ALA A 37 6.22 8.33 -8.32
CA ALA A 37 5.03 8.28 -9.17
C ALA A 37 3.74 8.05 -8.36
N LEU A 38 3.76 7.18 -7.34
CA LEU A 38 2.62 6.94 -6.46
C LEU A 38 2.25 8.21 -5.68
N HIS A 39 3.23 8.98 -5.22
CA HIS A 39 3.02 10.21 -4.43
C HIS A 39 2.32 11.33 -5.21
N LEU A 40 2.24 11.24 -6.54
CA LEU A 40 1.48 12.18 -7.38
C LEU A 40 -0.03 11.97 -7.29
N LEU A 41 -0.47 10.79 -6.83
CA LEU A 41 -1.88 10.40 -6.78
C LEU A 41 -2.54 10.88 -5.48
N VAL A 42 -2.49 12.20 -5.23
CA VAL A 42 -2.90 12.80 -3.95
C VAL A 42 -4.40 12.67 -3.65
N TYR A 43 -5.23 12.39 -4.66
CA TYR A 43 -6.68 12.13 -4.50
C TYR A 43 -7.02 10.64 -4.31
N LEU A 44 -6.01 9.77 -4.28
CA LEU A 44 -6.22 8.34 -4.12
C LEU A 44 -6.87 8.05 -2.77
N GLN A 45 -7.99 7.32 -2.80
CA GLN A 45 -8.75 6.91 -1.61
C GLN A 45 -8.56 5.44 -1.28
N LYS A 46 -8.25 4.62 -2.30
CA LYS A 46 -8.10 3.17 -2.15
C LYS A 46 -6.86 2.68 -2.88
N LEU A 47 -5.99 1.99 -2.18
CA LEU A 47 -4.77 1.39 -2.72
C LEU A 47 -4.76 -0.11 -2.39
N LYS A 48 -4.62 -0.94 -3.42
CA LYS A 48 -4.69 -2.40 -3.30
C LYS A 48 -3.47 -3.09 -3.91
N PHE A 49 -2.93 -4.07 -3.21
CA PHE A 49 -1.91 -5.00 -3.69
C PHE A 49 -2.45 -6.42 -3.51
N ILE A 50 -2.53 -7.19 -4.59
CA ILE A 50 -3.17 -8.51 -4.61
C ILE A 50 -2.21 -9.53 -5.22
N ASP A 51 -2.00 -10.66 -4.54
CA ASP A 51 -1.25 -11.83 -5.02
C ASP A 51 0.22 -11.56 -5.39
N PHE A 52 0.93 -10.75 -4.59
CA PHE A 52 2.39 -10.57 -4.72
C PHE A 52 3.16 -11.57 -3.86
N SER A 53 3.68 -12.63 -4.48
CA SER A 53 4.40 -13.71 -3.77
C SER A 53 5.77 -13.30 -3.23
N LYS A 54 6.43 -12.32 -3.85
CA LYS A 54 7.79 -11.87 -3.47
C LYS A 54 7.85 -10.49 -2.81
N LEU A 55 6.75 -9.74 -2.74
CA LEU A 55 6.76 -8.37 -2.20
C LEU A 55 7.06 -8.39 -0.70
N GLN A 56 8.15 -7.75 -0.30
CA GLN A 56 8.69 -7.81 1.07
C GLN A 56 8.20 -6.65 1.94
N SER A 57 7.89 -5.50 1.34
CA SER A 57 7.53 -4.27 2.03
C SER A 57 6.49 -3.44 1.26
N PHE A 58 5.80 -2.56 1.97
CA PHE A 58 4.99 -1.50 1.36
C PHE A 58 5.89 -0.47 0.65
N PRO A 59 5.36 0.30 -0.31
CA PRO A 59 6.07 1.47 -0.83
C PRO A 59 6.32 2.51 0.29
N ALA A 60 7.46 3.17 0.27
CA ALA A 60 7.74 4.27 1.19
C ALA A 60 6.86 5.50 0.90
N GLY A 61 6.76 6.41 1.87
CA GLY A 61 6.05 7.67 1.68
C GLY A 61 4.52 7.57 1.62
N LEU A 62 3.90 6.45 2.03
CA LEU A 62 2.43 6.30 2.04
C LEU A 62 1.72 7.38 2.86
N GLN A 63 2.36 7.93 3.88
CA GLN A 63 1.86 9.06 4.68
C GLN A 63 1.58 10.32 3.85
N LYS A 64 2.16 10.44 2.65
CA LYS A 64 1.91 11.54 1.70
C LYS A 64 0.56 11.42 0.98
N LEU A 65 -0.04 10.23 0.95
CA LEU A 65 -1.36 10.00 0.35
C LEU A 65 -2.46 10.43 1.33
N THR A 66 -2.58 11.74 1.52
CA THR A 66 -3.40 12.35 2.57
C THR A 66 -4.90 12.08 2.46
N ASN A 67 -5.39 11.57 1.32
CA ASN A 67 -6.78 11.17 1.11
C ASN A 67 -7.02 9.65 1.17
N LEU A 68 -5.98 8.84 1.44
CA LEU A 68 -6.08 7.39 1.41
C LEU A 68 -6.89 6.86 2.60
N LYS A 69 -8.05 6.28 2.32
CA LYS A 69 -8.97 5.71 3.31
C LYS A 69 -8.83 4.20 3.44
N GLU A 70 -8.46 3.50 2.38
CA GLU A 70 -8.33 2.04 2.36
C GLU A 70 -6.96 1.63 1.81
N LEU A 71 -6.21 0.89 2.61
CA LEU A 71 -4.99 0.21 2.20
C LEU A 71 -5.19 -1.29 2.35
N SER A 72 -5.16 -2.00 1.22
CA SER A 72 -5.34 -3.44 1.19
C SER A 72 -4.11 -4.13 0.61
N VAL A 73 -3.54 -5.06 1.34
CA VAL A 73 -2.57 -6.04 0.88
C VAL A 73 -3.20 -7.41 1.10
N TYR A 74 -3.38 -8.16 0.01
CA TYR A 74 -4.12 -9.41 0.03
C TYR A 74 -3.30 -10.50 -0.63
N SER A 75 -3.15 -11.63 0.06
CA SER A 75 -2.35 -12.77 -0.44
C SER A 75 -0.91 -12.40 -0.83
N CYS A 76 -0.24 -11.60 0.01
CA CYS A 76 1.17 -11.25 -0.16
C CYS A 76 2.00 -11.87 0.98
N PRO A 77 2.38 -13.17 0.88
CA PRO A 77 2.83 -13.98 2.01
C PRO A 77 4.18 -13.56 2.62
N VAL A 78 4.97 -12.75 1.92
CA VAL A 78 6.33 -12.38 2.36
C VAL A 78 6.45 -10.93 2.82
N VAL A 79 5.35 -10.15 2.82
CA VAL A 79 5.34 -8.80 3.39
C VAL A 79 5.53 -8.90 4.90
N ARG A 80 6.54 -8.21 5.43
CA ARG A 80 6.98 -8.42 6.84
C ARG A 80 6.61 -7.31 7.79
N SER A 81 6.48 -6.09 7.31
CA SER A 81 6.31 -4.92 8.16
C SER A 81 5.51 -3.83 7.48
N LEU A 82 4.91 -2.95 8.28
CA LEU A 82 4.33 -1.68 7.86
C LEU A 82 5.44 -0.70 7.40
N PRO A 83 5.09 0.36 6.63
CA PRO A 83 6.05 1.39 6.22
C PRO A 83 6.63 2.13 7.44
N GLU A 84 7.97 2.27 7.49
CA GLU A 84 8.69 2.95 8.58
C GLU A 84 8.32 4.43 8.70
N ASP A 85 8.05 5.09 7.58
CA ASP A 85 7.63 6.50 7.52
C ASP A 85 6.20 6.74 8.06
N GLY A 86 5.48 5.67 8.40
CA GLY A 86 4.12 5.69 8.92
C GLY A 86 3.03 5.57 7.86
N LEU A 87 1.80 5.39 8.35
CA LEU A 87 0.59 5.28 7.54
C LEU A 87 -0.08 6.66 7.36
N PRO A 88 -0.84 6.87 6.28
CA PRO A 88 -1.59 8.12 6.11
C PRO A 88 -2.64 8.30 7.20
N LYS A 89 -2.74 9.53 7.72
CA LYS A 89 -3.66 9.88 8.84
C LYS A 89 -5.14 9.73 8.50
N SER A 90 -5.49 9.70 7.22
CA SER A 90 -6.85 9.52 6.72
C SER A 90 -7.27 8.05 6.63
N LEU A 91 -6.37 7.12 6.95
CA LEU A 91 -6.62 5.69 6.78
C LEU A 91 -7.73 5.22 7.74
N GLN A 92 -8.76 4.61 7.14
CA GLN A 92 -9.93 4.09 7.84
C GLN A 92 -9.94 2.57 7.86
N GLU A 93 -9.38 1.94 6.81
CA GLU A 93 -9.29 0.49 6.69
C GLU A 93 -7.87 0.06 6.30
N LEU A 94 -7.31 -0.86 7.10
CA LEU A 94 -6.10 -1.61 6.80
C LEU A 94 -6.44 -3.09 6.70
N ASN A 95 -6.24 -3.68 5.52
CA ASN A 95 -6.51 -5.09 5.28
C ASN A 95 -5.22 -5.80 4.86
N VAL A 96 -4.77 -6.77 5.64
CA VAL A 96 -3.56 -7.58 5.40
C VAL A 96 -3.88 -9.08 5.35
N LYS A 97 -5.12 -9.43 5.00
CA LYS A 97 -5.57 -10.83 4.95
C LYS A 97 -4.70 -11.70 4.05
N TYR A 98 -4.47 -12.93 4.51
CA TYR A 98 -3.68 -13.95 3.81
C TYR A 98 -2.21 -13.56 3.53
N CYS A 99 -1.66 -12.57 4.24
CA CYS A 99 -0.23 -12.23 4.13
C CYS A 99 0.69 -13.12 4.99
N GLY A 100 0.15 -14.04 5.81
CA GLY A 100 0.89 -15.13 6.46
C GLY A 100 2.00 -14.75 7.46
N ASN A 101 2.33 -13.47 7.61
CA ASN A 101 3.44 -12.99 8.42
C ASN A 101 2.98 -12.55 9.82
N SER A 102 3.54 -13.18 10.86
CA SER A 102 3.18 -12.91 12.25
C SER A 102 3.64 -11.54 12.75
N GLU A 103 4.78 -11.05 12.27
CA GLU A 103 5.32 -9.73 12.65
C GLU A 103 4.43 -8.61 12.11
N LEU A 104 4.06 -8.68 10.82
CA LEU A 104 3.10 -7.75 10.22
C LEU A 104 1.77 -7.76 10.98
N LYS A 105 1.29 -8.95 11.36
CA LYS A 105 0.05 -9.11 12.12
C LYS A 105 0.15 -8.41 13.47
N GLN A 106 1.23 -8.62 14.22
CA GLN A 106 1.46 -7.99 15.52
C GLN A 106 1.53 -6.46 15.41
N GLN A 107 2.22 -5.94 14.38
CA GLN A 107 2.25 -4.49 14.10
C GLN A 107 0.85 -3.93 13.82
N CYS A 108 0.03 -4.66 13.06
CA CYS A 108 -1.35 -4.26 12.79
C CYS A 108 -2.24 -4.33 14.05
N GLU A 109 -2.04 -5.32 14.92
CA GLU A 109 -2.75 -5.42 16.22
C GLU A 109 -2.43 -4.21 17.12
N GLY A 110 -1.20 -3.69 17.08
CA GLY A 110 -0.81 -2.44 17.77
C GLY A 110 -1.50 -1.17 17.28
N LEU A 111 -2.22 -1.24 16.15
CA LEU A 111 -2.97 -0.12 15.57
C LEU A 111 -4.47 -0.17 15.87
N VAL A 112 -4.93 -1.18 16.62
CA VAL A 112 -6.34 -1.29 17.02
C VAL A 112 -6.74 -0.06 17.86
N GLY A 113 -7.85 0.57 17.48
CA GLY A 113 -8.31 1.83 18.08
C GLY A 113 -7.67 3.09 17.51
N ILE A 114 -6.58 2.96 16.75
CA ILE A 114 -6.00 4.04 15.93
C ILE A 114 -6.63 4.01 14.54
N ILE A 115 -6.64 2.85 13.90
CA ILE A 115 -7.32 2.63 12.62
C ILE A 115 -8.70 2.03 12.90
N PRO A 116 -9.80 2.63 12.38
CA PRO A 116 -11.16 2.17 12.62
C PRO A 116 -11.42 0.71 12.25
N ASN A 117 -10.87 0.24 11.13
CA ASN A 117 -11.09 -1.11 10.63
C ASN A 117 -9.76 -1.78 10.28
N ILE A 118 -9.44 -2.88 10.97
CA ILE A 118 -8.26 -3.70 10.69
C ILE A 118 -8.72 -5.11 10.37
N ARG A 119 -8.27 -5.64 9.23
CA ARG A 119 -8.57 -7.00 8.77
C ARG A 119 -7.26 -7.77 8.64
N LEU A 120 -7.12 -8.79 9.48
CA LEU A 120 -5.95 -9.68 9.54
C LEU A 120 -6.27 -11.02 8.86
#